data_AF-A0A6G1J2B7-F1
#
_entry.id   AF-A0A6G1J2B7-F1
#
_cell.length_a   1.000
_cell.length_b   1.000
_cell.length_c   1.000
_cell.angle_alpha   90.00
_cell.angle_beta   90.00
_cell.angle_gamma   90.00
#
_symmetry.space_group_name_H-M   'P 1'
#
loop_
_entity.id
_entity.type
_entity.pdbx_description
1 polymer ?
#
loop_
_entity_poly.entity_id
_entity_poly.type
_entity_poly.pdbx_seq_one_letter_code
_entity_poly.pdbx_strand_id
1 'polypeptide(L)'
;MSPPLNRFLPKLLTWPERQYFWERFVSVEYSQNNLDAVSNFLAGRWAAKEACRKACEHLGSSNGFHSIMILPVASSDHRPDEITTRPRGLILRERLRERMEDGLEPSETQRHSHPAQFDINSVDGQLCEVSISHDSDWATAVAIVPVVDEWRSGLRKETARDSPGT
;
A
#
# COMPACT_ATOMS: atom_id res chain seq x y z
N MET A 1 -19.02 14.22 12.53
CA MET A 1 -18.87 12.78 12.16
C MET A 1 -17.98 12.69 10.94
N SER A 2 -16.89 11.92 10.97
CA SER A 2 -16.01 11.79 9.79
C SER A 2 -16.73 11.05 8.65
N PRO A 3 -16.57 11.48 7.38
CA PRO A 3 -17.16 10.81 6.21
C PRO A 3 -16.83 9.30 6.15
N PRO A 4 -17.71 8.45 5.59
CA PRO A 4 -17.45 7.00 5.47
C PRO A 4 -16.13 6.67 4.77
N LEU A 5 -15.79 7.42 3.71
CA LEU A 5 -14.55 7.27 2.97
C LEU A 5 -13.32 7.43 3.89
N ASN A 6 -13.29 8.46 4.75
CA ASN A 6 -12.19 8.71 5.67
C ASN A 6 -12.00 7.59 6.72
N ARG A 7 -13.06 6.83 7.02
CA ARG A 7 -12.97 5.65 7.89
C ARG A 7 -12.56 4.38 7.14
N PHE A 8 -12.80 4.34 5.83
CA PHE A 8 -12.48 3.21 4.97
C PHE A 8 -11.02 3.23 4.54
N LEU A 9 -10.50 4.38 4.10
CA LEU A 9 -9.14 4.49 3.57
C LEU A 9 -8.06 3.93 4.51
N PRO A 10 -8.04 4.22 5.83
CA PRO A 10 -7.03 3.68 6.75
C PRO A 10 -7.15 2.18 7.02
N LYS A 11 -8.20 1.50 6.52
CA LYS A 11 -8.31 0.04 6.60
C LYS A 11 -7.61 -0.63 5.42
N LEU A 12 -7.57 0.04 4.28
CA LEU A 12 -7.05 -0.49 3.02
C LEU A 12 -5.67 0.07 2.67
N LEU A 13 -5.49 1.39 2.76
CA LEU A 13 -4.33 2.11 2.30
C LEU A 13 -3.41 2.47 3.47
N THR A 14 -2.11 2.26 3.26
CA THR A 14 -1.05 2.80 4.13
C THR A 14 -1.05 4.33 4.10
N TRP A 15 -0.45 4.99 5.09
CA TRP A 15 -0.41 6.46 5.11
C TRP A 15 0.21 7.08 3.84
N PRO A 16 1.27 6.52 3.20
CA PRO A 16 1.80 7.07 1.95
C PRO A 16 0.83 6.90 0.78
N GLU A 17 0.12 5.77 0.70
CA GLU A 17 -0.92 5.56 -0.30
C GLU A 17 -2.10 6.51 -0.11
N ARG A 18 -2.46 6.84 1.14
CA ARG A 18 -3.50 7.84 1.42
C ARG A 18 -3.05 9.25 1.04
N GLN A 19 -1.79 9.59 1.29
CA GLN A 19 -1.23 10.86 0.83
C GLN A 19 -1.36 10.96 -0.70
N TYR A 20 -0.91 9.94 -1.43
CA TYR A 20 -1.06 9.87 -2.89
C TYR A 20 -2.53 9.92 -3.34
N PHE A 21 -3.43 9.24 -2.62
CA PHE A 21 -4.87 9.29 -2.89
C PHE A 21 -5.41 10.72 -2.81
N TRP A 22 -5.08 11.45 -1.74
CA TRP A 22 -5.56 12.82 -1.57
C TRP A 22 -4.87 13.82 -2.50
N GLU A 23 -3.61 13.60 -2.87
CA GLU A 23 -2.94 14.37 -3.94
C GLU A 23 -3.65 14.18 -5.29
N ARG A 24 -4.15 12.97 -5.58
CA ARG A 24 -4.84 12.65 -6.84
C ARG A 24 -6.30 13.12 -6.88
N PHE A 25 -7.05 12.95 -5.79
CA PHE A 25 -8.49 13.24 -5.74
C PHE A 25 -8.83 14.55 -5.03
N VAL A 26 -7.81 15.33 -4.61
CA VAL A 26 -7.82 16.73 -4.15
C VAL A 26 -8.68 17.05 -2.92
N SER A 27 -9.94 16.60 -2.86
CA SER A 27 -10.85 16.83 -1.74
C SER A 27 -11.93 15.75 -1.60
N VAL A 28 -12.58 15.71 -0.43
CA VAL A 28 -13.72 14.81 -0.16
C VAL A 28 -14.91 15.12 -1.08
N GLU A 29 -15.17 16.40 -1.35
CA GLU A 29 -16.27 16.85 -2.22
C GLU A 29 -16.03 16.43 -3.68
N TYR A 30 -14.79 16.57 -4.17
CA TYR A 30 -14.42 16.06 -5.49
C TYR A 30 -14.56 14.53 -5.55
N SER A 31 -14.13 13.83 -4.50
CA SER A 31 -14.23 12.37 -4.40
C SER A 31 -15.69 11.88 -4.42
N GLN A 32 -16.60 12.61 -3.78
CA GLN A 32 -18.04 12.30 -3.78
C GLN A 32 -18.71 12.52 -5.15
N ASN A 33 -18.19 13.46 -5.94
CA ASN A 33 -18.70 13.71 -7.30
C ASN A 33 -18.05 12.81 -8.36
N ASN A 34 -16.98 12.08 -8.02
CA ASN A 34 -16.22 11.22 -8.93
C ASN A 34 -16.12 9.78 -8.37
N LEU A 35 -17.26 9.24 -7.92
CA LEU A 35 -17.31 7.94 -7.27
C LEU A 35 -16.77 6.81 -8.14
N ASP A 36 -16.99 6.83 -9.46
CA ASP A 36 -16.49 5.77 -10.36
C ASP A 36 -14.96 5.75 -10.40
N ALA A 37 -14.33 6.91 -10.51
CA ALA A 37 -12.87 7.03 -10.53
C ALA A 37 -12.25 6.64 -9.18
N VAL A 38 -12.87 7.06 -8.07
CA VAL A 38 -12.44 6.69 -6.72
C VAL A 38 -12.62 5.19 -6.48
N SER A 39 -13.76 4.63 -6.87
CA SER A 39 -14.08 3.21 -6.69
C SER A 39 -13.14 2.34 -7.52
N ASN A 40 -12.92 2.68 -8.79
CA ASN A 40 -11.96 2.00 -9.65
C ASN A 40 -10.55 2.04 -9.04
N PHE A 41 -10.10 3.21 -8.60
CA PHE A 41 -8.79 3.33 -7.94
C PHE A 41 -8.66 2.42 -6.72
N LEU A 42 -9.64 2.44 -5.81
CA LEU A 42 -9.63 1.64 -4.59
C LEU A 42 -9.75 0.15 -4.89
N ALA A 43 -10.58 -0.23 -5.85
CA ALA A 43 -10.73 -1.62 -6.30
C ALA A 43 -9.43 -2.16 -6.89
N GLY A 44 -8.73 -1.37 -7.71
CA GLY A 44 -7.41 -1.73 -8.24
C GLY A 44 -6.37 -1.93 -7.14
N ARG A 45 -6.32 -1.02 -6.14
CA ARG A 45 -5.39 -1.16 -5.00
C ARG A 45 -5.73 -2.38 -4.15
N TRP A 46 -7.02 -2.65 -3.93
CA TRP A 46 -7.48 -3.86 -3.24
C TRP A 46 -7.01 -5.12 -3.97
N ALA A 47 -7.31 -5.23 -5.26
CA ALA A 47 -6.94 -6.37 -6.09
C ALA A 47 -5.41 -6.59 -6.08
N ALA A 48 -4.63 -5.52 -6.20
CA ALA A 48 -3.17 -5.56 -6.16
C ALA A 48 -2.64 -6.09 -4.82
N LYS A 49 -3.15 -5.58 -3.70
CA LYS A 49 -2.72 -6.04 -2.37
C LYS A 49 -3.09 -7.49 -2.14
N GLU A 50 -4.27 -7.92 -2.58
CA GLU A 50 -4.67 -9.32 -2.53
C GLU A 50 -3.78 -10.21 -3.40
N ALA A 51 -3.41 -9.77 -4.60
CA ALA A 51 -2.49 -10.51 -5.46
C ALA A 51 -1.10 -10.67 -4.80
N CYS A 52 -0.54 -9.59 -4.26
CA CYS A 52 0.73 -9.65 -3.52
C CYS A 52 0.63 -10.56 -2.30
N ARG A 53 -0.45 -10.47 -1.51
CA ARG A 53 -0.67 -11.32 -0.34
C ARG A 53 -0.70 -12.81 -0.71
N LYS A 54 -1.38 -13.15 -1.80
CA LYS A 54 -1.48 -14.54 -2.29
C LYS A 54 -0.15 -15.08 -2.83
N ALA A 55 0.65 -14.22 -3.46
CA ALA A 55 1.96 -14.59 -3.99
C ALA A 55 3.06 -14.66 -2.91
N CYS A 56 2.79 -14.17 -1.70
CA CYS A 56 3.80 -13.97 -0.67
C CYS A 56 3.58 -14.89 0.55
N GLU A 57 4.23 -16.07 0.55
CA GLU A 57 4.04 -17.12 1.58
C GLU A 57 4.33 -16.66 3.02
N HIS A 58 5.35 -15.82 3.22
CA HIS A 58 5.78 -15.40 4.56
C HIS A 58 4.87 -14.35 5.20
N LEU A 59 3.96 -13.73 4.44
CA LEU A 59 2.96 -12.82 5.01
C LEU A 59 1.89 -13.59 5.82
N GLY A 60 1.83 -14.92 5.66
CA GLY A 60 0.98 -15.82 6.42
C GLY A 60 -0.50 -15.41 6.41
N SER A 61 -1.18 -15.67 7.52
CA SER A 61 -2.58 -15.25 7.76
C SER A 61 -2.69 -13.83 8.31
N SER A 62 -1.62 -13.02 8.26
CA SER A 62 -1.62 -11.69 8.88
C SER A 62 -2.64 -10.77 8.19
N ASN A 63 -3.34 -9.96 8.99
CA ASN A 63 -4.38 -9.02 8.54
C ASN A 63 -3.81 -7.79 7.76
N GLY A 64 -2.68 -7.92 7.09
CA GLY A 64 -1.76 -6.82 6.85
C GLY A 64 -1.82 -6.16 5.47
N PHE A 65 -2.93 -5.53 5.06
CA PHE A 65 -2.85 -4.55 3.95
C PHE A 65 -1.87 -3.40 4.23
N HIS A 66 -1.47 -3.24 5.49
CA HIS A 66 -0.46 -2.28 5.93
C HIS A 66 0.97 -2.81 5.85
N SER A 67 1.15 -4.08 5.48
CA SER A 67 2.45 -4.68 5.14
C SER A 67 2.68 -4.73 3.63
N ILE A 68 1.71 -4.29 2.82
CA ILE A 68 1.81 -4.24 1.37
C ILE A 68 1.47 -2.81 0.93
N MET A 69 2.42 -2.15 0.29
CA MET A 69 2.23 -0.83 -0.29
C MET A 69 2.28 -0.95 -1.81
N ILE A 70 1.26 -0.44 -2.50
CA ILE A 70 1.35 -0.31 -3.96
C ILE A 70 1.87 1.10 -4.24
N LEU A 71 3.10 1.17 -4.73
CA LEU A 71 3.83 2.41 -4.86
C LEU A 71 3.12 3.38 -5.82
N PRO A 72 3.24 4.70 -5.57
CA PRO A 72 2.87 5.70 -6.55
C PRO A 72 3.61 5.46 -7.86
N VAL A 73 2.88 5.58 -8.95
CA VAL A 73 3.46 5.62 -10.28
C VAL A 73 3.90 7.07 -10.51
N ALA A 74 5.15 7.39 -10.15
CA ALA A 74 5.69 8.72 -10.37
C ALA A 74 5.96 8.92 -11.87
N SER A 75 5.54 10.05 -12.43
CA SER A 75 5.82 10.43 -13.82
C SER A 75 7.31 10.75 -14.07
N SER A 76 8.20 10.65 -13.07
CA SER A 76 9.60 11.10 -13.21
C SER A 76 10.54 10.08 -13.85
N ASP A 77 10.15 8.81 -13.95
CA ASP A 77 10.93 7.79 -14.69
C ASP A 77 10.57 7.82 -16.19
N HIS A 78 10.66 9.00 -16.81
CA HIS A 78 10.58 9.14 -18.26
C HIS A 78 11.84 8.55 -18.91
N ARG A 79 11.90 7.22 -19.00
CA ARG A 79 12.61 6.58 -20.12
C ARG A 79 11.69 6.68 -21.33
N PRO A 80 12.14 7.28 -22.45
CA PRO A 80 11.29 7.56 -23.61
C PRO A 80 10.65 6.32 -24.26
N ASP A 81 11.07 5.11 -23.88
CA ASP A 81 10.58 3.83 -24.41
C ASP A 81 9.58 3.08 -23.50
N GLU A 82 9.30 3.56 -22.27
CA GLU A 82 8.35 2.91 -21.35
C GLU A 82 6.95 3.54 -21.43
N ILE A 83 6.16 3.06 -22.39
CA ILE A 83 4.78 3.50 -22.66
C ILE A 83 3.80 3.23 -21.48
N THR A 84 4.21 2.44 -20.47
CA THR A 84 3.40 2.18 -19.27
C THR A 84 4.29 2.22 -18.04
N THR A 85 4.15 3.22 -17.19
CA THR A 85 4.76 3.20 -15.86
C THR A 85 3.99 2.19 -15.01
N ARG A 86 4.50 0.96 -14.94
CA ARG A 86 3.82 -0.15 -14.25
C ARG A 86 3.85 0.07 -12.74
N PRO A 87 2.74 -0.13 -12.03
CA PRO A 87 2.74 -0.03 -10.58
C PRO A 87 3.66 -1.10 -9.99
N ARG A 88 4.53 -0.70 -9.07
CA ARG A 88 5.33 -1.65 -8.28
C ARG A 88 4.71 -1.83 -6.91
N GLY A 89 4.80 -3.05 -6.38
CA GLY A 89 4.44 -3.35 -5.00
C GLY A 89 5.69 -3.38 -4.12
N LEU A 90 5.53 -2.99 -2.86
CA LEU A 90 6.53 -3.14 -1.81
C LEU A 90 5.90 -3.95 -0.67
N ILE A 91 6.47 -5.13 -0.42
CA ILE A 91 6.10 -6.00 0.69
C ILE A 91 7.05 -5.71 1.83
N LEU A 92 6.53 -5.17 2.91
CA LEU A 92 7.31 -4.75 4.07
C LEU A 92 7.57 -5.94 4.98
N ARG A 93 8.78 -6.01 5.55
CA ARG A 93 9.11 -7.01 6.57
C ARG A 93 8.26 -6.81 7.83
N GLU A 94 8.12 -5.55 8.24
CA GLU A 94 7.28 -5.16 9.36
C GLU A 94 6.11 -4.31 8.89
N ARG A 95 4.98 -4.41 9.59
CA ARG A 95 3.80 -3.59 9.30
C ARG A 95 4.17 -2.11 9.42
N LEU A 96 3.83 -1.32 8.40
CA LEU A 96 4.01 0.13 8.48
C LEU A 96 3.14 0.70 9.60
N ARG A 97 3.79 1.40 10.54
CA ARG A 97 3.08 2.09 11.62
C ARG A 97 2.27 3.23 11.05
N GLU A 98 1.11 3.45 11.66
CA GLU A 98 0.35 4.62 11.29
C GLU A 98 1.07 5.90 11.69
N ARG A 99 0.98 6.91 10.82
CA ARG A 99 1.42 8.24 11.17
C ARG A 99 0.45 8.76 12.20
N MET A 100 0.89 8.85 13.46
CA MET A 100 0.17 9.65 14.44
C MET A 100 0.28 11.09 13.95
N GLU A 101 -0.82 11.64 13.46
CA GLU A 101 -0.98 13.08 13.36
C GLU A 101 -0.99 13.57 14.80
N ASP A 102 0.16 14.05 15.30
CA ASP A 102 0.20 14.80 16.55
C ASP A 102 -0.89 15.87 16.45
N GLY A 103 -1.78 15.90 17.45
CA GLY A 103 -3.00 16.70 17.49
C GLY A 103 -2.78 18.21 17.58
N LEU A 104 -1.99 18.77 16.68
CA LEU A 104 -1.92 20.20 16.43
C LEU A 104 -2.92 20.53 15.33
N GLU A 105 -4.06 21.07 15.76
CA GLU A 105 -5.01 21.82 14.96
C GLU A 105 -4.29 22.57 13.81
N PRO A 106 -4.75 22.43 12.55
CA PRO A 106 -4.12 23.11 11.43
C PRO A 106 -4.32 24.61 11.60
N SER A 107 -3.30 25.26 12.15
CA SER A 107 -3.18 26.71 12.12
C SER A 107 -3.10 27.11 10.66
N GLU A 108 -4.01 27.97 10.20
CA GLU A 108 -4.23 28.33 8.79
C GLU A 108 -3.00 28.95 8.09
N THR A 109 -1.88 29.11 8.80
CA THR A 109 -0.62 29.71 8.36
C THR A 109 0.45 28.73 7.84
N GLN A 110 0.22 27.40 7.82
CA GLN A 110 1.18 26.42 7.26
C GLN A 110 0.68 25.73 5.98
N ARG A 111 0.32 26.52 4.95
CA ARG A 111 -0.03 25.98 3.61
C ARG A 111 1.17 25.70 2.68
N HIS A 112 2.40 25.73 3.19
CA HIS A 112 3.62 25.55 2.36
C HIS A 112 4.64 24.53 2.89
N SER A 113 4.34 23.81 3.95
CA SER A 113 5.17 22.67 4.36
C SER A 113 4.72 21.47 3.56
N HIS A 114 5.46 21.12 2.49
CA HIS A 114 5.22 19.89 1.73
C HIS A 114 5.04 18.73 2.72
N PRO A 115 3.96 17.93 2.62
CA PRO A 115 3.77 16.80 3.51
C PRO A 115 5.01 15.90 3.39
N ALA A 116 5.62 15.56 4.53
CA ALA A 116 6.84 14.75 4.58
C ALA A 116 6.73 13.56 3.62
N GLN A 117 7.52 13.62 2.54
CA GLN A 117 7.49 12.64 1.47
C GLN A 117 7.99 11.30 2.01
N PHE A 118 7.26 10.23 1.75
CA PHE A 118 7.69 8.89 2.15
C PHE A 118 8.97 8.49 1.40
N ASP A 119 10.04 8.22 2.15
CA ASP A 119 11.27 7.65 1.60
C ASP A 119 11.21 6.12 1.63
N ILE A 120 11.16 5.51 0.44
CA ILE A 120 11.14 4.05 0.29
C ILE A 120 12.37 3.37 0.88
N ASN A 121 13.53 4.05 0.90
CA ASN A 121 14.77 3.48 1.42
C ASN A 121 14.81 3.46 2.95
N SER A 122 13.85 4.12 3.61
CA SER A 122 13.74 4.15 5.08
C SER A 122 13.07 2.89 5.67
N VAL A 123 12.51 2.02 4.82
CA VAL A 123 11.80 0.82 5.25
C VAL A 123 12.48 -0.44 4.72
N ASP A 124 12.46 -1.50 5.53
CA ASP A 124 12.89 -2.84 5.09
C ASP A 124 11.73 -3.59 4.42
N GLY A 125 11.97 -4.04 3.21
CA GLY A 125 10.97 -4.70 2.39
C GLY A 125 11.53 -5.24 1.08
N GLN A 126 10.71 -6.03 0.39
CA GLN A 126 11.01 -6.56 -0.93
C GLN A 126 10.10 -5.92 -1.98
N LEU A 127 10.68 -5.55 -3.12
CA LEU A 127 9.91 -5.10 -4.27
C LEU A 127 9.28 -6.29 -4.99
N CYS A 128 8.10 -6.07 -5.55
CA CYS A 128 7.41 -7.02 -6.42
C CYS A 128 6.78 -6.29 -7.62
N GLU A 129 6.70 -7.01 -8.73
CA GLU A 129 6.05 -6.50 -9.94
C GLU A 129 4.55 -6.69 -9.83
N VAL A 130 3.78 -5.65 -10.17
CA VAL A 130 2.33 -5.68 -10.11
C VAL A 130 1.75 -5.15 -11.43
N SER A 131 0.71 -5.80 -11.91
CA SER A 131 -0.12 -5.29 -13.00
C SER A 131 -1.55 -5.18 -12.51
N ILE A 132 -2.20 -4.04 -12.79
CA ILE A 132 -3.58 -3.76 -12.39
C ILE A 132 -4.35 -3.43 -13.67
N SER A 133 -5.50 -4.06 -13.84
CA SER A 133 -6.44 -3.76 -14.91
C SER A 133 -7.84 -3.56 -14.34
N HIS A 134 -8.64 -2.77 -15.04
CA HIS A 134 -10.05 -2.54 -14.74
C HIS A 134 -10.85 -2.86 -15.99
N ASP A 135 -11.95 -3.57 -15.81
CA ASP A 135 -13.08 -3.56 -16.73
C ASP A 135 -14.22 -2.85 -15.98
N SER A 136 -15.07 -2.11 -16.69
CA SER A 136 -16.28 -1.42 -16.21
C SER A 136 -16.70 -1.70 -14.74
N ASP A 137 -17.02 -2.96 -14.43
CA ASP A 137 -17.52 -3.39 -13.11
C ASP A 137 -16.49 -4.09 -12.19
N TRP A 138 -15.28 -4.39 -12.66
CA TRP A 138 -14.30 -5.24 -11.96
C TRP A 138 -12.86 -4.73 -12.01
N ALA A 139 -12.13 -4.93 -10.92
CA ALA A 139 -10.68 -4.75 -10.90
C ALA A 139 -9.97 -6.10 -10.75
N THR A 140 -8.90 -6.29 -11.51
CA THR A 140 -8.02 -7.46 -11.42
C THR A 140 -6.58 -7.04 -11.28
N ALA A 141 -5.78 -7.86 -10.59
CA ALA A 141 -4.35 -7.65 -10.50
C ALA A 141 -3.58 -8.96 -10.48
N VAL A 142 -2.35 -8.89 -10.99
CA VAL A 142 -1.36 -9.97 -10.96
C VAL A 142 -0.13 -9.44 -10.26
N ALA A 143 0.46 -10.25 -9.38
CA ALA A 143 1.70 -9.93 -8.68
C ALA A 143 2.73 -11.03 -8.91
N ILE A 144 3.98 -10.64 -9.16
CA ILE A 144 5.14 -11.54 -9.18
C ILE A 144 6.03 -11.14 -8.02
N VAL A 145 6.08 -12.01 -7.01
CA VAL A 145 6.81 -11.78 -5.76
C VAL A 145 8.05 -12.67 -5.74
N PRO A 146 9.27 -12.10 -5.66
CA PRO A 146 10.49 -12.89 -5.48
C PRO A 146 10.45 -13.69 -4.18
N VAL A 147 11.00 -14.90 -4.23
CA VAL A 147 11.19 -15.72 -3.02
C VAL A 147 12.56 -15.41 -2.44
N VAL A 148 12.59 -14.91 -1.21
CA VAL A 148 13.83 -14.64 -0.47
C VAL A 148 13.98 -15.67 0.65
N ASP A 149 14.97 -16.57 0.53
CA ASP A 149 15.16 -17.69 1.46
C ASP A 149 15.45 -17.25 2.91
N GLU A 150 16.04 -16.06 3.08
CA GLU A 150 16.31 -15.44 4.38
C GLU A 150 15.02 -15.14 5.16
N TRP A 151 13.89 -14.93 4.47
CA TRP A 151 12.60 -14.68 5.11
C TRP A 151 11.88 -15.98 5.47
N ARG A 152 12.22 -17.11 4.82
CA ARG A 152 11.70 -18.45 5.14
C ARG A 152 12.33 -19.04 6.40
N SER A 153 13.58 -18.69 6.69
CA SER A 153 14.32 -19.23 7.84
C SER A 153 13.86 -18.67 9.20
N GLY A 154 13.12 -17.56 9.22
CA GLY A 154 12.43 -17.06 10.40
C GLY A 154 11.25 -17.94 10.85
N LEU A 155 10.51 -18.53 9.90
CA LEU A 155 9.37 -19.41 10.19
C LEU A 155 9.76 -20.78 10.79
N ARG A 156 10.99 -21.25 10.56
CA ARG A 156 11.45 -22.56 11.06
C ARG A 156 11.93 -22.55 12.51
N LYS A 157 12.11 -21.38 13.14
CA LYS A 157 12.63 -21.29 14.51
C LYS A 157 11.55 -21.36 15.61
N GLU A 158 10.27 -21.17 15.29
CA GLU A 158 9.19 -21.20 16.28
C GLU A 158 8.61 -22.60 16.54
N THR A 159 8.75 -23.55 15.61
CA THR A 159 8.20 -24.91 15.76
C THR A 159 9.12 -25.89 16.50
N ALA A 160 10.33 -25.47 16.90
CA ALA A 160 11.32 -26.34 17.54
C ALA A 160 11.48 -26.10 19.06
N ARG A 161 10.62 -25.30 19.71
CA ARG A 161 10.72 -25.02 21.16
C ARG A 161 9.70 -25.74 22.06
N ASP A 162 8.76 -26.49 21.50
CA ASP A 162 7.85 -27.33 22.29
C ASP A 162 8.22 -28.80 22.14
N SER A 163 9.24 -29.22 22.88
CA SER A 163 9.39 -30.61 23.29
C SER A 163 9.74 -30.59 24.78
N PRO A 164 8.76 -30.79 25.68
CA PRO A 164 9.08 -30.98 27.09
C PRO A 164 9.81 -32.31 27.23
N GLY A 165 10.99 -32.25 27.82
CA GLY A 165 11.74 -33.45 28.16
C GLY A 165 10.94 -34.34 29.09
N THR A 166 10.89 -35.63 28.78
CA THR A 166 10.93 -36.72 29.75
C THR A 166 11.41 -37.98 29.06
#